data_AF-A0A9P0JM55-F1
#
_entry.id   AF-A0A9P0JM55-F1
#
_cell.length_a   1.000
_cell.length_b   1.000
_cell.length_c   1.000
_cell.angle_alpha   90.00
_cell.angle_beta   90.00
_cell.angle_gamma   90.00
#
_symmetry.space_group_name_H-M   'P 1'
#
loop_
_entity.id
_entity.type
_entity.pdbx_description
1 polymer ?
#
loop_
_entity_poly.entity_id
_entity_poly.type
_entity_poly.pdbx_seq_one_letter_code
_entity_poly.pdbx_strand_id
1 'polypeptide(L)'
;MCLLCNKVLGNDAMKPSKLQNHLRRCHPDKTEKDLKYFQTLKDKFQKRPTLDRMFASTSQRNDDGLRHNSGKPHTIGEKLILPAVEEVLKTGLHKPASDITKRIPLSNNTVERRIDEMSSDIESFLCNYLQTTHFSIQLDEST
;
A
#
# COMPACT_ATOMS: atom_id res chain seq x y z
N MET A 1 -2.75 -17.01 -15.88
CA MET A 1 -3.60 -15.89 -15.43
C MET A 1 -4.65 -15.61 -16.49
N CYS A 2 -5.91 -15.41 -16.10
CA CYS A 2 -6.96 -14.95 -17.01
C CYS A 2 -6.88 -13.43 -17.16
N LEU A 3 -6.79 -12.92 -18.39
CA LEU A 3 -6.67 -11.48 -18.66
C LEU A 3 -7.99 -10.71 -18.52
N LEU A 4 -9.13 -11.40 -18.40
CA LEU A 4 -10.46 -10.79 -18.24
C LEU A 4 -10.82 -10.55 -16.77
N CYS A 5 -10.43 -11.46 -15.86
CA CYS A 5 -10.70 -11.35 -14.42
C CYS A 5 -9.45 -11.26 -13.53
N ASN A 6 -8.25 -11.23 -14.11
CA ASN A 6 -6.96 -11.26 -13.40
C ASN A 6 -6.77 -12.46 -12.44
N LYS A 7 -7.62 -13.50 -12.54
CA LYS A 7 -7.51 -14.69 -11.69
C LYS A 7 -6.30 -15.53 -12.11
N VAL A 8 -5.47 -15.91 -11.14
CA VAL A 8 -4.43 -16.92 -11.36
C VAL A 8 -5.12 -18.27 -11.51
N LEU A 9 -4.89 -18.91 -12.64
CA LEU A 9 -5.38 -20.25 -12.93
C LEU A 9 -4.25 -21.23 -12.58
N GLY A 10 -4.57 -22.30 -11.85
CA GLY A 10 -3.60 -23.38 -11.61
C GLY A 10 -3.18 -24.06 -12.92
N ASN A 11 -2.03 -24.73 -12.93
CA ASN A 11 -1.50 -25.38 -14.14
C ASN A 11 -2.51 -26.35 -14.78
N ASP A 12 -3.25 -27.11 -13.97
CA ASP A 12 -4.30 -27.99 -14.45
C ASP A 12 -5.46 -27.28 -15.15
N ALA A 13 -5.74 -26.03 -14.80
CA ALA A 13 -6.81 -25.23 -15.37
C ALA A 13 -6.43 -24.60 -16.72
N MET A 14 -5.17 -24.71 -17.16
CA MET A 14 -4.71 -24.23 -18.47
C MET A 14 -5.01 -25.20 -19.62
N LYS A 15 -5.50 -26.41 -19.33
CA LYS A 15 -5.94 -27.37 -20.37
C LYS A 15 -7.07 -26.75 -21.21
N PRO A 16 -7.11 -26.93 -22.54
CA PRO A 16 -8.07 -26.26 -23.43
C PRO A 16 -9.53 -26.40 -23.01
N SER A 17 -9.93 -27.62 -22.61
CA SER A 17 -11.29 -27.91 -22.14
C SER A 17 -11.65 -27.15 -20.85
N LYS A 18 -10.71 -27.02 -19.92
CA LYS A 18 -10.91 -26.29 -18.66
C LYS A 18 -10.87 -24.79 -18.86
N LEU A 19 -10.03 -24.28 -19.76
CA LEU A 19 -9.99 -22.87 -20.12
C LEU A 19 -11.28 -22.45 -20.84
N GLN A 20 -11.81 -23.28 -21.74
CA GLN A 20 -13.10 -23.05 -22.39
C GLN A 20 -14.25 -23.08 -21.37
N ASN A 21 -14.22 -24.00 -20.41
CA ASN A 21 -15.20 -24.05 -19.33
C ASN A 21 -15.13 -22.79 -18.44
N HIS A 22 -13.92 -22.33 -18.09
CA HIS A 22 -13.71 -21.08 -17.38
C HIS A 22 -14.26 -19.88 -18.16
N LEU A 23 -14.02 -19.81 -19.47
CA LEU A 23 -14.56 -18.75 -20.33
C LEU A 23 -16.10 -18.76 -20.30
N ARG A 24 -16.73 -19.93 -20.48
CA ARG A 24 -18.21 -20.04 -20.47
C ARG A 24 -18.84 -19.71 -19.13
N ARG A 25 -18.21 -20.14 -18.02
CA ARG A 25 -18.74 -19.93 -16.67
C ARG A 25 -18.51 -18.52 -16.13
N CYS A 26 -17.32 -17.98 -16.34
CA CYS A 26 -16.92 -16.70 -15.74
C CYS A 26 -17.12 -15.50 -16.69
N HIS A 27 -17.16 -15.75 -18.00
CA HIS A 27 -17.23 -14.72 -19.04
C HIS A 27 -18.17 -15.11 -20.19
N PRO A 28 -19.45 -15.42 -19.90
CA PRO A 28 -20.41 -15.88 -20.90
C PRO A 28 -20.55 -14.88 -22.08
N ASP A 29 -20.46 -13.59 -21.78
CA ASP A 29 -20.52 -12.46 -22.72
C ASP A 29 -19.30 -12.34 -23.65
N LYS A 30 -18.23 -13.12 -23.39
CA LYS A 30 -16.99 -13.14 -24.18
C LYS A 30 -16.77 -14.45 -24.92
N THR A 31 -17.72 -15.39 -24.86
CA THR A 31 -17.61 -16.72 -25.49
C THR A 31 -17.62 -16.67 -27.01
N GLU A 32 -18.33 -15.71 -27.60
CA GLU A 32 -18.42 -15.53 -29.07
C GLU A 32 -17.34 -14.60 -29.63
N LYS A 33 -16.41 -14.12 -28.80
CA LYS A 33 -15.36 -13.23 -29.28
C LYS A 33 -14.34 -14.01 -30.11
N ASP A 34 -13.87 -13.37 -31.17
CA ASP A 34 -12.92 -13.95 -32.10
C ASP A 34 -11.49 -13.95 -31.54
N LEU A 35 -10.59 -14.65 -32.23
CA LEU A 35 -9.19 -14.73 -31.82
C LEU A 35 -8.51 -13.34 -31.82
N LYS A 36 -8.91 -12.43 -32.72
CA LYS A 36 -8.35 -11.06 -32.77
C LYS A 36 -8.65 -10.28 -31.49
N TYR A 37 -9.83 -10.45 -30.90
CA TYR A 37 -10.15 -9.84 -29.62
C TYR A 37 -9.15 -10.24 -28.53
N PHE A 38 -8.88 -11.55 -28.39
CA PHE A 38 -7.95 -12.06 -27.38
C PHE A 38 -6.50 -11.68 -27.66
N GLN A 39 -6.09 -11.64 -28.94
CA GLN A 39 -4.76 -11.17 -29.33
C GLN A 39 -4.57 -9.69 -28.96
N THR A 40 -5.57 -8.85 -29.25
CA THR A 40 -5.55 -7.42 -28.88
C THR A 40 -5.48 -7.25 -27.35
N LEU A 41 -6.20 -8.09 -26.60
CA LEU A 41 -6.17 -8.07 -25.13
C LEU A 41 -4.77 -8.43 -24.59
N LYS A 42 -4.12 -9.44 -25.18
CA LYS A 42 -2.74 -9.81 -24.86
C LYS A 42 -1.76 -8.67 -25.15
N ASP A 43 -1.87 -8.04 -26.32
CA ASP A 43 -0.97 -6.95 -26.71
C ASP A 43 -1.14 -5.73 -25.79
N LYS A 44 -2.37 -5.39 -25.41
CA LYS A 44 -2.65 -4.34 -24.41
C LYS A 44 -2.03 -4.67 -23.05
N PHE A 45 -2.10 -5.93 -22.63
CA PHE A 45 -1.49 -6.36 -21.36
C PHE A 45 0.04 -6.25 -21.40
N GLN A 46 0.69 -6.67 -22.49
CA GLN A 46 2.15 -6.57 -22.66
C GLN A 46 2.64 -5.12 -22.79
N LYS A 47 1.85 -4.27 -23.45
CA LYS A 47 2.13 -2.84 -23.60
C LYS A 47 1.78 -2.04 -22.35
N ARG A 48 1.15 -2.63 -21.33
CA ARG A 48 0.89 -1.92 -20.07
C ARG A 48 2.23 -1.49 -19.45
N PRO A 49 2.38 -0.22 -19.05
CA PRO A 49 3.61 0.24 -18.43
C PRO A 49 3.74 -0.44 -17.05
N THR A 50 4.84 -1.17 -16.87
CA THR A 50 5.27 -1.74 -15.59
C THR A 50 6.16 -0.72 -14.88
N LEU A 51 6.21 -0.78 -13.55
CA LEU A 51 7.02 0.14 -12.74
C LEU A 51 8.48 0.14 -13.21
N ASP A 52 9.08 -1.03 -13.45
CA ASP A 52 10.43 -1.15 -14.01
C ASP A 52 10.63 -0.40 -15.34
N ARG A 53 9.63 -0.44 -16.23
CA ARG A 53 9.73 0.21 -17.55
C ARG A 53 9.59 1.73 -17.46
N MET A 54 8.84 2.22 -16.46
CA MET A 54 8.73 3.65 -16.16
C MET A 54 10.05 4.19 -15.61
N PHE A 55 10.69 3.48 -14.68
CA PHE A 55 11.99 3.92 -14.12
C PHE A 55 13.16 3.77 -15.11
N ALA A 56 13.12 2.80 -16.02
CA ALA A 56 14.14 2.64 -17.05
C ALA A 56 14.18 3.80 -18.07
N SER A 57 13.07 4.52 -18.25
CA SER A 57 12.98 5.65 -19.19
C SER A 57 13.31 7.01 -18.56
N THR A 58 13.52 7.06 -17.24
CA THR A 58 13.86 8.28 -16.48
C THR A 58 15.25 8.22 -15.86
N SER A 59 16.22 7.59 -16.53
CA SER A 59 17.63 7.67 -16.14
C SER A 59 18.25 9.05 -16.47
N GLN A 60 17.66 10.12 -15.95
CA GLN A 60 18.45 11.27 -15.51
C GLN A 60 18.71 11.03 -14.02
N ARG A 61 19.87 10.44 -13.73
CA ARG A 61 20.38 10.36 -12.38
C ARG A 61 20.62 11.78 -11.88
N ASN A 62 19.66 12.33 -11.16
CA ASN A 62 19.91 13.45 -10.27
C ASN A 62 20.51 12.85 -9.00
N ASP A 63 21.81 12.58 -9.08
CA ASP A 63 22.64 12.04 -8.00
C ASP A 63 22.96 13.19 -7.02
N ASP A 64 21.93 13.82 -6.45
CA ASP A 64 22.10 14.74 -5.33
C ASP A 64 21.77 13.96 -4.05
N GLY A 65 22.84 13.43 -3.48
CA GLY A 65 22.86 12.38 -2.48
C GLY A 65 21.90 12.61 -1.31
N LEU A 66 21.15 11.55 -1.02
CA LEU A 66 20.45 11.36 0.25
C LEU A 66 21.51 11.14 1.36
N ARG A 67 22.19 12.21 1.77
CA ARG A 67 23.12 12.21 2.89
C ARG A 67 22.31 12.18 4.18
N HIS A 68 21.94 10.98 4.60
CA HIS A 68 21.16 10.70 5.81
C HIS A 68 22.02 10.80 7.07
N ASN A 69 22.59 11.98 7.36
CA ASN A 69 23.31 12.27 8.60
C ASN A 69 22.86 13.62 9.16
N SER A 70 21.65 13.67 9.71
CA SER A 70 21.27 14.67 10.69
C SER A 70 20.01 14.19 11.38
N GLY A 71 19.97 14.21 12.71
CA GLY A 71 18.81 13.91 13.54
C GLY A 71 17.69 14.91 13.31
N LYS A 72 17.12 14.89 12.11
CA LYS A 72 15.97 15.68 11.71
C LYS A 72 14.72 14.85 12.01
N PRO A 73 13.63 15.49 12.49
CA PRO A 73 12.41 14.80 12.83
C PRO A 73 11.90 14.02 11.61
N HIS A 74 11.28 12.87 11.87
CA HIS A 74 10.70 11.94 10.89
C HIS A 74 9.80 12.64 9.84
N THR A 75 9.32 13.84 10.19
CA THR A 75 8.66 14.84 9.36
C THR A 75 9.41 15.25 8.09
N ILE A 76 10.76 15.26 8.07
CA ILE A 76 11.53 15.53 6.83
C ILE A 76 11.36 14.37 5.84
N GLY A 77 11.40 13.12 6.32
CA GLY A 77 11.25 11.95 5.46
C GLY A 77 9.88 11.93 4.79
N GLU A 78 8.81 12.18 5.55
CA GLU A 78 7.44 12.26 5.02
C GLU A 78 7.24 13.42 4.04
N LYS A 79 7.81 14.59 4.35
CA LYS A 79 7.77 15.76 3.45
C LYS A 79 8.47 15.52 2.11
N LEU A 80 9.40 14.56 2.03
CA LEU A 80 10.10 14.22 0.80
C LEU A 80 9.48 13.01 0.08
N ILE A 81 9.03 12.00 0.83
CA ILE A 81 8.43 10.78 0.27
C ILE A 81 7.04 11.06 -0.31
N LEU A 82 6.19 11.86 0.36
CA LEU A 82 4.83 12.13 -0.12
C LEU A 82 4.80 12.84 -1.48
N PRO A 83 5.58 13.93 -1.72
CA PRO A 83 5.63 14.56 -3.02
C PRO A 83 6.20 13.66 -4.12
N ALA A 84 7.23 12.86 -3.82
CA ALA A 84 7.80 11.92 -4.78
C ALA A 84 6.82 10.82 -5.19
N VAL A 85 6.09 10.26 -4.22
CA VAL A 85 5.02 9.29 -4.47
C VAL A 85 3.89 9.94 -5.27
N GLU A 86 3.48 11.16 -4.91
CA GLU A 86 2.46 11.91 -5.63
C GLU A 86 2.86 12.19 -7.10
N GLU A 87 4.11 12.57 -7.33
CA GLU A 87 4.65 12.80 -8.68
C GLU A 87 4.62 11.52 -9.52
N VAL A 88 5.07 10.39 -8.97
CA VAL A 88 5.04 9.08 -9.65
C VAL A 88 3.61 8.63 -9.94
N LEU A 89 2.66 8.86 -9.03
CA LEU A 89 1.25 8.52 -9.24
C LEU A 89 0.60 9.37 -10.33
N LYS A 90 0.95 10.67 -10.39
CA LYS A 90 0.46 11.60 -11.43
C LYS A 90 1.08 11.30 -12.79
N THR A 91 2.40 11.14 -12.86
CA THR A 91 3.15 10.98 -14.12
C THR A 91 3.10 9.56 -14.66
N GLY A 92 3.25 8.54 -13.82
CA GLY A 92 3.28 7.15 -14.23
C GLY A 92 1.89 6.53 -14.38
N LEU A 93 0.98 6.83 -13.45
CA LEU A 93 -0.33 6.15 -13.39
C LEU A 93 -1.53 7.02 -13.77
N HIS A 94 -1.34 8.33 -13.99
CA HIS A 94 -2.42 9.29 -14.23
C HIS A 94 -3.58 9.14 -13.22
N LYS A 95 -3.25 8.86 -11.96
CA LYS A 95 -4.22 8.66 -10.89
C LYS A 95 -4.11 9.76 -9.84
N PRO A 96 -5.21 10.12 -9.17
CA PRO A 96 -5.16 11.05 -8.05
C PRO A 96 -4.37 10.40 -6.89
N ALA A 97 -3.34 11.09 -6.42
CA ALA A 97 -2.46 10.62 -5.36
C ALA A 97 -3.15 10.56 -3.99
N SER A 98 -4.25 11.31 -3.82
CA SER A 98 -4.98 11.49 -2.57
C SER A 98 -5.46 10.20 -1.92
N ASP A 99 -5.80 9.18 -2.70
CA ASP A 99 -6.37 7.93 -2.17
C ASP A 99 -5.30 6.97 -1.65
N ILE A 100 -4.05 7.13 -2.12
CA ILE A 100 -2.91 6.28 -1.77
C ILE A 100 -2.11 6.94 -0.64
N THR A 101 -1.88 8.25 -0.71
CA THR A 101 -1.16 8.98 0.35
C THR A 101 -1.89 8.94 1.69
N LYS A 102 -3.23 8.94 1.69
CA LYS A 102 -4.05 8.76 2.91
C LYS A 102 -3.92 7.37 3.55
N ARG A 103 -3.48 6.35 2.79
CA ARG A 103 -3.30 4.98 3.27
C ARG A 103 -1.90 4.71 3.80
N ILE A 104 -0.97 5.64 3.58
CA ILE A 104 0.38 5.54 4.13
C ILE A 104 0.32 6.13 5.54
N PRO A 105 0.39 5.31 6.61
CA PRO A 105 0.46 5.83 7.95
C PRO A 105 1.76 6.64 8.09
N LEU A 106 1.63 7.87 8.55
CA LEU A 106 2.76 8.75 8.83
C LEU A 106 3.41 8.31 10.13
N SER A 107 4.73 8.21 10.17
CA SER A 107 5.53 7.91 11.36
C SER A 107 5.05 8.68 12.60
N ASN A 108 4.66 9.95 12.47
CA ASN A 108 4.14 10.72 13.61
C ASN A 108 2.85 10.12 14.17
N ASN A 109 1.90 9.73 13.31
CA ASN A 109 0.67 9.07 13.74
C ASN A 109 0.94 7.66 14.30
N THR A 110 2.04 7.03 13.90
CA THR A 110 2.41 5.68 14.35
C THR A 110 3.10 5.73 15.72
N VAL A 111 3.98 6.70 15.95
CA VAL A 111 4.66 6.89 17.23
C VAL A 111 3.69 7.39 18.30
N GLU A 112 2.87 8.39 17.97
CA GLU A 112 1.81 8.91 18.85
C GLU A 112 0.86 7.77 19.27
N ARG A 113 0.34 7.01 18.31
CA ARG A 113 -0.56 5.90 18.60
C ARG A 113 0.09 4.81 19.47
N ARG A 114 1.38 4.55 19.32
CA ARG A 114 2.10 3.60 20.20
C ARG A 114 2.31 4.16 21.61
N ILE A 115 2.53 5.46 21.75
CA ILE A 115 2.62 6.13 23.07
C ILE A 115 1.26 6.06 23.76
N ASP A 116 0.17 6.37 23.05
CA ASP A 116 -1.18 6.31 23.59
C ASP A 116 -1.58 4.89 23.98
N GLU A 117 -1.27 3.89 23.14
CA GLU A 117 -1.50 2.48 23.45
C GLU A 117 -0.74 2.05 24.72
N MET A 118 0.55 2.38 24.82
CA MET A 118 1.33 2.07 26.02
C MET A 118 0.81 2.80 27.27
N SER A 119 0.42 4.06 27.13
CA SER A 119 -0.15 4.85 28.23
C SER A 119 -1.45 4.24 28.72
N SER A 120 -2.35 3.87 27.79
CA SER A 120 -3.61 3.21 28.11
C SER A 120 -3.42 1.85 28.79
N ASP A 121 -2.43 1.08 28.34
CA ASP A 121 -2.12 -0.22 28.95
C ASP A 121 -1.58 -0.06 30.38
N ILE A 122 -0.68 0.90 30.60
CA ILE A 122 -0.13 1.21 31.93
C ILE A 122 -1.23 1.73 32.85
N GLU A 123 -2.09 2.63 32.38
CA GLU A 123 -3.21 3.17 33.15
C GLU A 123 -4.19 2.06 33.54
N SER A 124 -4.55 1.18 32.61
CA SER A 124 -5.42 0.03 32.88
C SER A 124 -4.80 -0.91 33.91
N PHE A 125 -3.52 -1.24 33.76
CA PHE A 125 -2.80 -2.06 34.74
C PHE A 125 -2.82 -1.41 36.12
N LEU A 126 -2.49 -0.12 36.20
CA LEU A 126 -2.44 0.62 37.46
C LEU A 126 -3.82 0.70 38.11
N CYS A 127 -4.87 0.99 37.35
CA CYS A 127 -6.24 1.01 37.85
C CYS A 127 -6.65 -0.34 38.46
N ASN A 128 -6.40 -1.45 37.76
CA ASN A 128 -6.71 -2.79 38.25
C ASN A 128 -5.91 -3.15 39.51
N TYR A 129 -4.64 -2.75 39.56
CA TYR A 129 -3.77 -2.97 40.71
C TYR A 129 -4.24 -2.17 41.93
N LEU A 130 -4.54 -0.88 41.76
CA LEU A 130 -4.98 -0.01 42.84
C LEU A 130 -6.38 -0.38 43.37
N GLN A 131 -7.27 -0.93 42.53
CA GLN A 131 -8.57 -1.44 42.99
C GLN A 131 -8.46 -2.61 43.97
N THR A 132 -7.37 -3.38 43.89
CA THR A 132 -7.19 -4.61 44.68
C THR A 132 -6.19 -4.45 45.83
N THR A 133 -5.57 -3.27 45.97
CA THR A 133 -4.51 -3.02 46.94
C THR A 133 -4.87 -1.85 47.85
N HIS A 134 -4.47 -1.95 49.13
CA HIS A 134 -4.52 -0.81 50.03
C HIS A 134 -3.31 0.08 49.79
N PHE A 135 -3.55 1.36 49.52
CA PHE A 135 -2.51 2.36 49.32
C PHE A 135 -2.94 3.69 49.95
N SER A 136 -1.97 4.58 50.13
CA SER A 136 -2.17 5.94 50.62
C SER A 136 -1.46 6.90 49.68
N ILE A 137 -2.18 7.90 49.17
CA ILE A 137 -1.64 8.95 48.29
C ILE A 137 -1.38 10.19 49.13
N GLN A 138 -0.21 10.79 48.93
CA GLN A 138 0.15 12.07 49.51
C GLN A 138 -0.16 13.17 48.48
N LEU A 139 -1.05 14.08 48.81
CA LEU A 139 -1.35 15.23 47.97
C LEU A 139 -0.36 16.35 48.33
N ASP A 140 0.45 16.76 47.37
CA ASP A 140 1.26 17.97 47.50
C ASP A 140 0.44 19.15 46.99
N GLU A 141 0.02 20.03 47.90
CA GLU A 141 -0.63 21.29 47.54
C GLU A 141 0.45 22.31 47.16
N SER A 142 0.85 22.31 45.89
CA SER A 142 1.64 23.40 45.31
C SER A 142 0.70 24.51 44.83
N THR A 143 0.87 25.72 45.39
CA THR A 143 0.13 26.95 45.03
C THR A 143 0.77 27.65 43.83
#